data_AF-A0A950ZA23-F1
#
_entry.id   AF-A0A950ZA23-F1
#
_cell.length_a   1.000
_cell.length_b   1.000
_cell.length_c   1.000
_cell.angle_alpha   90.00
_cell.angle_beta   90.00
_cell.angle_gamma   90.00
#
_symmetry.space_group_name_H-M   'P 1'
#
loop_
_entity.id
_entity.type
_entity.pdbx_description
1 polymer ?
#
loop_
_entity_poly.entity_id
_entity_poly.type
_entity_poly.pdbx_seq_one_letter_code
_entity_poly.pdbx_strand_id
1 'polypeptide(L)'
;RLLMLQYAYTKDQLDRLYLRASCPGSERFSTNRKVDDLCRQFEGFLSQYPTHGEAMNVYGTLLDDIGKGDEAMEVWERAMRLSQTNPELLNNLANYYGHNGRAEQAIRMYEQAIQINPQQAVYHFNLANMYYLFRKETMTIHPQWDLKKTFEMSLFHFRMASQIAPDNVEYATSYAETFYGVNFLTRAFDWRDAETAWKKCLPLRSDRAFQDSIHLHLLRVSAYQNKPAEALEYYNTLQGGDSRRMGWQLMRRFFPEDSGVDA
;
A
#
# COMPACT_ATOMS: atom_id res chain seq x y z
N ARG A 1 -13.54 23.84 -1.30
CA ARG A 1 -12.33 24.04 -0.43
C ARG A 1 -12.61 23.85 1.06
N LEU A 2 -13.51 24.62 1.70
CA LEU A 2 -13.79 24.45 3.13
C LEU A 2 -14.26 23.03 3.49
N LEU A 3 -15.20 22.47 2.72
CA LEU A 3 -15.69 21.10 2.91
C LEU A 3 -14.58 20.05 2.78
N MET A 4 -13.63 20.26 1.87
CA MET A 4 -12.49 19.35 1.69
C MET A 4 -11.54 19.40 2.89
N LEU A 5 -11.31 20.59 3.46
CA LEU A 5 -10.51 20.74 4.68
C LEU A 5 -11.19 20.09 5.90
N GLN A 6 -12.51 20.23 6.01
CA GLN A 6 -13.29 19.55 7.04
C GLN A 6 -13.25 18.04 6.87
N TYR A 7 -13.36 17.54 5.64
CA TYR A 7 -13.18 16.13 5.34
C TYR A 7 -11.79 15.63 5.73
N ALA A 8 -10.72 16.30 5.30
CA ALA A 8 -9.34 15.92 5.63
C ALA A 8 -9.12 15.83 7.16
N TYR A 9 -9.66 16.79 7.91
CA TYR A 9 -9.63 16.75 9.37
C TYR A 9 -10.44 15.58 9.95
N THR A 10 -11.64 15.32 9.41
CA THR A 10 -12.52 14.25 9.88
C THR A 10 -11.95 12.86 9.57
N LYS A 11 -11.29 12.70 8.42
CA LYS A 11 -10.61 11.47 8.01
C LYS A 11 -9.48 11.10 8.98
N ASP A 12 -8.62 12.05 9.35
CA ASP A 12 -7.59 11.80 10.39
C ASP A 12 -8.22 11.35 11.73
N GLN A 13 -9.40 11.85 12.08
CA GLN A 13 -10.12 11.35 13.26
C GLN A 13 -10.67 9.93 13.06
N LEU A 14 -11.24 9.63 11.90
CA LEU A 14 -11.75 8.30 11.54
C LEU A 14 -10.62 7.26 11.55
N ASP A 15 -9.49 7.54 10.92
CA ASP A 15 -8.34 6.63 10.84
C ASP A 15 -7.81 6.29 12.25
N ARG A 16 -7.71 7.30 13.13
CA ARG A 16 -7.31 7.09 14.54
C ARG A 16 -8.31 6.23 15.32
N LEU A 17 -9.60 6.36 15.04
CA LEU A 17 -10.64 5.56 15.69
C LEU A 17 -10.63 4.12 15.18
N TYR A 18 -10.45 3.90 13.87
CA TYR A 18 -10.34 2.56 13.30
C TYR A 18 -9.10 1.81 13.78
N LEU A 19 -7.96 2.50 13.94
CA LEU A 19 -6.74 1.93 14.50
C LEU A 19 -6.84 1.64 16.02
N ARG A 20 -7.80 2.23 16.72
CA ARG A 20 -7.99 2.06 18.17
C ARG A 20 -9.36 1.43 18.46
N ALA A 21 -9.41 0.10 18.37
CA ALA A 21 -10.59 -0.71 18.68
C ALA A 21 -11.17 -0.55 20.12
N SER A 22 -10.63 0.36 20.95
CA SER A 22 -11.02 0.59 22.35
C SER A 22 -11.40 2.04 22.66
N CYS A 23 -11.69 2.90 21.67
CA CYS A 23 -12.07 4.28 21.94
C CYS A 23 -13.42 4.40 22.69
N PRO A 24 -13.56 5.36 23.65
CA PRO A 24 -14.79 5.56 24.41
C PRO A 24 -15.96 6.00 23.52
N GLY A 25 -17.18 5.59 23.90
CA GLY A 25 -18.39 5.83 23.10
C GLY A 25 -18.72 7.31 22.82
N SER A 26 -18.27 8.26 23.64
CA SER A 26 -18.53 9.70 23.46
C SER A 26 -17.77 10.30 22.28
N GLU A 27 -16.51 9.92 22.08
CA GLU A 27 -15.72 10.37 20.92
C GLU A 27 -16.30 9.79 19.64
N ARG A 28 -16.61 8.48 19.65
CA ARG A 28 -17.26 7.79 18.52
C ARG A 28 -18.59 8.45 18.13
N PHE A 29 -19.43 8.78 19.12
CA PHE A 29 -20.69 9.48 18.88
C PHE A 29 -20.49 10.88 18.29
N SER A 30 -19.51 11.64 18.83
CA SER A 30 -19.21 12.99 18.32
C SER A 30 -18.70 12.96 16.87
N THR A 31 -17.90 11.97 16.51
CA THR A 31 -17.40 11.78 15.14
C THR A 31 -18.53 11.41 14.19
N ASN A 32 -19.42 10.49 14.57
CA ASN A 32 -20.59 10.15 13.75
C ASN A 32 -21.45 11.39 13.46
N ARG A 33 -21.72 12.23 14.46
CA ARG A 33 -22.48 13.47 14.25
C ARG A 33 -21.77 14.44 13.30
N LYS A 34 -20.45 14.56 13.36
CA LYS A 34 -19.66 15.41 12.44
C LYS A 34 -19.71 14.87 11.01
N VAL A 35 -19.63 13.54 10.84
CA VAL A 35 -19.76 12.87 9.55
C VAL A 35 -21.13 13.14 8.95
N ASP A 36 -22.22 12.94 9.71
CA ASP A 36 -23.58 13.20 9.24
C ASP A 36 -23.77 14.66 8.80
N ASP A 37 -23.21 15.60 9.57
CA ASP A 37 -23.27 17.01 9.23
C ASP A 37 -22.48 17.33 7.96
N LEU A 38 -21.29 16.75 7.81
CA LEU A 38 -20.46 16.92 6.63
C LEU A 38 -21.14 16.35 5.38
N CYS A 39 -21.79 15.20 5.46
CA CYS A 39 -22.59 14.64 4.36
C CYS A 39 -23.68 15.62 3.94
N ARG A 40 -24.47 16.17 4.87
CA ARG A 40 -25.51 17.16 4.55
C ARG A 40 -24.94 18.43 3.91
N GLN A 41 -23.76 18.87 4.34
CA GLN A 41 -23.10 20.02 3.74
C GLN A 41 -22.64 19.72 2.30
N PHE A 42 -22.12 18.52 2.02
CA PHE A 42 -21.81 18.09 0.66
C PHE A 42 -23.07 17.97 -0.21
N GLU A 43 -24.14 17.36 0.28
CA GLU A 43 -25.42 17.25 -0.43
C GLU A 43 -26.01 18.61 -0.78
N GLY A 44 -26.03 19.54 0.18
CA GLY A 44 -26.46 20.92 -0.02
C GLY A 44 -25.61 21.67 -1.04
N PHE A 45 -24.28 21.51 -0.96
CA PHE A 45 -23.37 22.11 -1.93
C PHE A 45 -23.58 21.55 -3.34
N LEU A 46 -23.66 20.22 -3.48
CA LEU A 46 -23.84 19.54 -4.77
C LEU A 46 -25.24 19.75 -5.36
N SER A 47 -26.24 20.08 -4.54
CA SER A 47 -27.56 20.53 -5.01
C SER A 47 -27.49 21.90 -5.69
N GLN A 48 -26.65 22.81 -5.17
CA GLN A 48 -26.43 24.14 -5.77
C GLN A 48 -25.46 24.09 -6.96
N TYR A 49 -24.47 23.18 -6.92
CA TYR A 49 -23.43 23.04 -7.93
C TYR A 49 -23.35 21.59 -8.47
N PRO A 50 -24.36 21.14 -9.24
CA PRO A 50 -24.52 19.74 -9.64
C PRO A 50 -23.48 19.24 -10.66
N THR A 51 -22.62 20.11 -11.17
CA THR A 51 -21.54 19.78 -12.12
C THR A 51 -20.14 19.88 -11.49
N HIS A 52 -20.05 20.11 -10.17
CA HIS A 52 -18.77 20.27 -9.48
C HIS A 52 -18.08 18.91 -9.22
N GLY A 53 -17.43 18.36 -10.24
CA GLY A 53 -16.84 17.01 -10.22
C GLY A 53 -15.84 16.76 -9.08
N GLU A 54 -15.03 17.74 -8.71
CA GLU A 54 -14.08 17.59 -7.58
C GLU A 54 -14.80 17.39 -6.23
N ALA A 55 -15.91 18.11 -6.01
CA ALA A 55 -16.69 17.97 -4.78
C ALA A 55 -17.43 16.62 -4.76
N MET A 56 -17.88 16.14 -5.93
CA MET A 56 -18.43 14.80 -6.06
C MET A 56 -17.38 13.72 -5.75
N ASN A 57 -16.14 13.88 -6.25
CA ASN A 57 -15.07 12.94 -5.96
C ASN A 57 -14.86 12.80 -4.44
N VAL A 58 -14.68 13.93 -3.75
CA VAL A 58 -14.46 13.96 -2.30
C VAL A 58 -15.68 13.44 -1.53
N TYR A 59 -16.89 13.77 -1.98
CA TYR A 59 -18.10 13.25 -1.34
C TYR A 59 -18.23 11.73 -1.48
N GLY A 60 -17.97 11.19 -2.68
CA GLY A 60 -17.92 9.74 -2.89
C GLY A 60 -16.88 9.07 -1.99
N THR A 61 -15.68 9.65 -1.85
CA THR A 61 -14.67 9.12 -0.92
C THR A 61 -15.13 9.13 0.53
N LEU A 62 -15.78 10.20 0.98
CA LEU A 62 -16.38 10.25 2.31
C LEU A 62 -17.42 9.15 2.51
N LEU A 63 -18.29 8.91 1.52
CA LEU A 63 -19.31 7.85 1.57
C LEU A 63 -18.67 6.46 1.66
N ASP A 64 -17.61 6.21 0.89
CA ASP A 64 -16.88 4.93 0.92
C ASP A 64 -16.19 4.71 2.29
N ASP A 65 -15.50 5.73 2.81
CA ASP A 65 -14.82 5.69 4.12
C ASP A 65 -15.78 5.38 5.30
N ILE A 66 -17.08 5.67 5.15
CA ILE A 66 -18.12 5.40 6.15
C ILE A 66 -18.97 4.16 5.83
N GLY A 67 -18.55 3.35 4.86
CA GLY A 67 -19.16 2.07 4.50
C GLY A 67 -20.38 2.16 3.60
N LYS A 68 -20.63 3.31 2.96
CA LYS A 68 -21.73 3.53 2.01
C LYS A 68 -21.24 3.43 0.56
N GLY A 69 -20.59 2.32 0.24
CA GLY A 69 -19.94 2.11 -1.08
C GLY A 69 -20.90 2.22 -2.28
N ASP A 70 -22.14 1.76 -2.16
CA ASP A 70 -23.13 1.86 -3.25
C ASP A 70 -23.49 3.33 -3.54
N GLU A 71 -23.72 4.15 -2.49
CA GLU A 71 -23.97 5.58 -2.63
C GLU A 71 -22.73 6.30 -3.19
N ALA A 72 -21.52 5.91 -2.74
CA ALA A 72 -20.25 6.43 -3.26
C ALA A 72 -20.13 6.18 -4.77
N MET A 73 -20.48 4.98 -5.22
CA MET A 73 -20.46 4.60 -6.64
C MET A 73 -21.37 5.50 -7.46
N GLU A 74 -22.62 5.74 -7.04
CA GLU A 74 -23.53 6.64 -7.75
C GLU A 74 -22.96 8.05 -7.92
N VAL A 75 -22.33 8.58 -6.86
CA VAL A 75 -21.71 9.91 -6.87
C VAL A 75 -20.47 9.92 -7.79
N TRP A 76 -19.62 8.90 -7.71
CA TRP A 76 -18.43 8.80 -8.56
C TRP A 76 -18.75 8.56 -10.03
N GLU A 77 -19.80 7.81 -10.37
CA GLU A 77 -20.24 7.68 -11.78
C GLU A 77 -20.71 9.01 -12.35
N ARG A 78 -21.42 9.81 -11.55
CA ARG A 78 -21.79 11.18 -11.93
C ARG A 78 -20.54 12.04 -12.15
N ALA A 79 -19.57 11.95 -11.24
CA ALA A 79 -18.30 12.67 -11.36
C ALA A 79 -17.55 12.26 -12.64
N MET A 80 -17.52 10.96 -12.96
CA MET A 80 -16.84 10.41 -14.13
C MET A 80 -17.45 10.90 -15.44
N ARG A 81 -18.78 11.04 -15.50
CA ARG A 81 -19.46 11.63 -16.67
C ARG A 81 -19.09 13.09 -16.91
N LEU A 82 -18.71 13.81 -15.87
CA LEU A 82 -18.32 15.23 -15.95
C LEU A 82 -16.83 15.42 -16.24
N SER A 83 -15.98 14.55 -15.72
CA SER A 83 -14.53 14.60 -15.94
C SER A 83 -13.93 13.20 -15.98
N GLN A 84 -13.66 12.73 -17.20
CA GLN A 84 -13.02 11.44 -17.45
C GLN A 84 -11.50 11.47 -17.20
N THR A 85 -10.94 12.65 -16.96
CA THR A 85 -9.49 12.87 -16.86
C THR A 85 -9.04 13.25 -15.45
N ASN A 86 -9.90 13.08 -14.43
CA ASN A 86 -9.50 13.28 -13.04
C ASN A 86 -8.80 12.01 -12.51
N PRO A 87 -7.47 12.04 -12.27
CA PRO A 87 -6.72 10.85 -11.85
C PRO A 87 -7.06 10.40 -10.43
N GLU A 88 -7.46 11.30 -9.53
CA GLU A 88 -7.86 10.93 -8.16
C GLU A 88 -9.19 10.18 -8.17
N LEU A 89 -10.14 10.63 -8.99
CA LEU A 89 -11.40 9.93 -9.20
C LEU A 89 -11.18 8.54 -9.82
N LEU A 90 -10.30 8.44 -10.82
CA LEU A 90 -9.93 7.16 -11.42
C LEU A 90 -9.34 6.21 -10.38
N ASN A 91 -8.45 6.69 -9.51
CA ASN A 91 -7.89 5.89 -8.42
C ASN A 91 -8.97 5.44 -7.41
N ASN A 92 -9.90 6.33 -7.03
CA ASN A 92 -10.97 6.00 -6.08
C ASN A 92 -11.92 4.93 -6.63
N LEU A 93 -12.33 5.07 -7.90
CA LEU A 93 -13.13 4.06 -8.58
C LEU A 93 -12.36 2.75 -8.75
N ALA A 94 -11.07 2.81 -9.05
CA ALA A 94 -10.23 1.62 -9.14
C ALA A 94 -10.13 0.87 -7.80
N ASN A 95 -9.97 1.59 -6.68
CA ASN A 95 -10.01 1.01 -5.33
C ASN A 95 -11.33 0.27 -5.11
N TYR A 96 -12.45 0.95 -5.38
CA TYR A 96 -13.78 0.38 -5.23
C TYR A 96 -13.96 -0.89 -6.09
N TYR A 97 -13.58 -0.85 -7.36
CA TYR A 97 -13.66 -2.02 -8.24
C TYR A 97 -12.74 -3.16 -7.76
N GLY A 98 -11.53 -2.86 -7.29
CA GLY A 98 -10.60 -3.84 -6.75
C GLY A 98 -11.16 -4.57 -5.52
N HIS A 99 -11.71 -3.82 -4.56
CA HIS A 99 -12.34 -4.38 -3.36
C HIS A 99 -13.58 -5.24 -3.67
N ASN A 100 -14.27 -4.94 -4.77
CA ASN A 100 -15.45 -5.68 -5.24
C ASN A 100 -15.12 -6.77 -6.27
N GLY A 101 -13.86 -7.22 -6.36
CA GLY A 101 -13.44 -8.33 -7.22
C GLY A 101 -13.42 -8.02 -8.72
N ARG A 102 -13.63 -6.75 -9.10
CA ARG A 102 -13.61 -6.26 -10.48
C ARG A 102 -12.20 -5.79 -10.86
N ALA A 103 -11.25 -6.72 -10.78
CA ALA A 103 -9.83 -6.43 -10.91
C ALA A 103 -9.45 -5.84 -12.27
N GLU A 104 -10.08 -6.27 -13.37
CA GLU A 104 -9.75 -5.73 -14.68
C GLU A 104 -10.13 -4.26 -14.86
N GLN A 105 -11.29 -3.85 -14.33
CA GLN A 105 -11.67 -2.44 -14.31
C GLN A 105 -10.68 -1.63 -13.48
N ALA A 106 -10.32 -2.12 -12.29
CA ALA A 106 -9.39 -1.45 -11.40
C ALA A 106 -8.02 -1.23 -12.05
N ILE A 107 -7.45 -2.26 -12.69
CA ILE A 107 -6.15 -2.17 -13.37
C ILE A 107 -6.18 -1.09 -14.46
N ARG A 108 -7.18 -1.11 -15.35
CA ARG A 108 -7.31 -0.12 -16.43
C ARG A 108 -7.41 1.31 -15.90
N MET A 109 -8.14 1.51 -14.80
CA MET A 109 -8.31 2.84 -14.20
C MET A 109 -7.05 3.34 -13.50
N TYR A 110 -6.30 2.48 -12.80
CA TYR A 110 -5.00 2.87 -12.25
C TYR A 110 -4.00 3.21 -13.35
N GLU A 111 -3.96 2.44 -14.44
CA GLU A 111 -3.11 2.74 -15.60
C GLU A 111 -3.43 4.12 -16.20
N GLN A 112 -4.72 4.44 -16.35
CA GLN A 112 -5.16 5.78 -16.79
C GLN A 112 -4.77 6.87 -15.79
N ALA A 113 -4.96 6.65 -14.49
CA ALA A 113 -4.57 7.62 -13.45
C ALA A 113 -3.07 7.93 -13.51
N ILE A 114 -2.22 6.92 -13.70
CA ILE A 114 -0.76 7.06 -13.85
C ILE A 114 -0.41 7.78 -15.16
N GLN A 115 -1.10 7.50 -16.27
CA GLN A 115 -0.88 8.21 -17.53
C GLN A 115 -1.13 9.72 -17.39
N ILE A 116 -2.14 10.11 -16.61
CA ILE A 116 -2.50 11.51 -16.40
C ILE A 116 -1.57 12.17 -15.37
N ASN A 117 -1.28 11.49 -14.26
CA ASN A 117 -0.39 11.99 -13.23
C ASN A 117 0.58 10.89 -12.75
N PRO A 118 1.77 10.77 -13.39
CA PRO A 118 2.74 9.73 -13.07
C PRO A 118 3.50 9.98 -11.77
N GLN A 119 3.41 11.19 -11.19
CA GLN A 119 4.16 11.55 -9.98
C GLN A 119 3.35 11.37 -8.70
N GLN A 120 2.29 10.57 -8.75
CA GLN A 120 1.49 10.24 -7.59
C GLN A 120 1.80 8.82 -7.11
N ALA A 121 2.51 8.72 -5.99
CA ALA A 121 3.02 7.46 -5.45
C ALA A 121 1.93 6.40 -5.20
N VAL A 122 0.76 6.81 -4.67
CA VAL A 122 -0.32 5.88 -4.33
C VAL A 122 -0.89 5.17 -5.56
N TYR A 123 -0.89 5.81 -6.75
CA TYR A 123 -1.38 5.16 -7.97
C TYR A 123 -0.46 4.02 -8.40
N HIS A 124 0.85 4.24 -8.31
CA HIS A 124 1.85 3.21 -8.55
C HIS A 124 1.73 2.08 -7.52
N PHE A 125 1.60 2.41 -6.23
CA PHE A 125 1.44 1.41 -5.19
C PHE A 125 0.21 0.52 -5.40
N ASN A 126 -0.94 1.13 -5.70
CA ASN A 126 -2.18 0.40 -5.93
C ASN A 126 -2.11 -0.48 -7.18
N LEU A 127 -1.56 0.02 -8.30
CA LEU A 127 -1.37 -0.78 -9.51
C LEU A 127 -0.39 -1.95 -9.27
N ALA A 128 0.68 -1.72 -8.51
CA ALA A 128 1.65 -2.75 -8.17
C ALA A 128 1.01 -3.91 -7.41
N ASN A 129 0.14 -3.60 -6.45
CA ASN A 129 -0.67 -4.57 -5.72
C ASN A 129 -1.62 -5.33 -6.65
N MET A 130 -2.27 -4.63 -7.59
CA MET A 130 -3.16 -5.29 -8.56
C MET A 130 -2.41 -6.28 -9.45
N TYR A 131 -1.26 -5.89 -10.00
CA TYR A 131 -0.42 -6.79 -10.80
C TYR A 131 0.11 -7.96 -9.96
N TYR A 132 0.44 -7.74 -8.69
CA TYR A 132 0.93 -8.80 -7.80
C TYR A 132 -0.15 -9.82 -7.46
N LEU A 133 -1.34 -9.38 -7.09
CA LEU A 133 -2.43 -10.23 -6.59
C LEU A 133 -3.28 -10.84 -7.71
N PHE A 134 -3.64 -10.05 -8.72
CA PHE A 134 -4.58 -10.40 -9.80
C PHE A 134 -3.84 -10.68 -11.10
N ARG A 135 -2.88 -11.62 -11.04
CA ARG A 135 -1.96 -11.92 -12.15
C ARG A 135 -2.67 -12.46 -13.39
N LYS A 136 -3.72 -13.26 -13.19
CA LYS A 136 -4.48 -13.84 -14.30
C LYS A 136 -5.21 -12.75 -15.06
N GLU A 137 -5.91 -11.90 -14.34
CA GLU A 137 -6.65 -10.75 -14.88
C GLU A 137 -5.69 -9.75 -15.52
N THR A 138 -4.51 -9.53 -14.93
CA THR A 138 -3.45 -8.72 -15.54
C THR A 138 -3.02 -9.27 -16.90
N MET A 139 -2.77 -10.58 -17.01
CA MET A 139 -2.42 -11.21 -18.30
C MET A 139 -3.61 -11.27 -19.28
N THR A 140 -4.86 -11.22 -18.82
CA THR A 140 -6.03 -11.03 -19.70
C THR A 140 -6.04 -9.63 -20.33
N ILE A 141 -5.72 -8.60 -19.54
CA ILE A 141 -5.66 -7.20 -20.00
C ILE A 141 -4.44 -6.96 -20.88
N HIS A 142 -3.33 -7.63 -20.58
CA HIS A 142 -2.08 -7.58 -21.32
C HIS A 142 -1.71 -8.98 -21.86
N PRO A 143 -2.34 -9.46 -22.95
CA PRO A 143 -2.14 -10.81 -23.48
C PRO A 143 -0.70 -11.15 -23.88
N GLN A 144 0.13 -10.13 -24.07
CA GLN A 144 1.55 -10.22 -24.38
C GLN A 144 2.44 -10.38 -23.14
N TRP A 145 1.89 -10.28 -21.93
CA TRP A 145 2.62 -10.49 -20.69
C TRP A 145 2.55 -11.95 -20.28
N ASP A 146 3.68 -12.50 -19.88
CA ASP A 146 3.73 -13.74 -19.12
C ASP A 146 3.79 -13.45 -17.61
N LEU A 147 3.85 -14.50 -16.80
CA LEU A 147 3.93 -14.39 -15.35
C LEU A 147 5.17 -13.60 -14.91
N LYS A 148 6.30 -13.80 -15.59
CA LYS A 148 7.55 -13.09 -15.29
C LYS A 148 7.39 -11.59 -15.52
N LYS A 149 6.86 -11.20 -16.68
CA LYS A 149 6.63 -9.81 -17.05
C LYS A 149 5.64 -9.13 -16.11
N THR A 150 4.59 -9.84 -15.70
CA THR A 150 3.60 -9.35 -14.73
C THR A 150 4.28 -8.96 -13.40
N PHE A 151 5.20 -9.79 -12.91
CA PHE A 151 5.94 -9.48 -11.70
C PHE A 151 7.00 -8.40 -11.88
N GLU A 152 7.68 -8.34 -13.03
CA GLU A 152 8.58 -7.22 -13.36
C GLU A 152 7.82 -5.88 -13.29
N MET A 153 6.60 -5.84 -13.83
CA MET A 153 5.77 -4.64 -13.81
C MET A 153 5.26 -4.30 -12.41
N SER A 154 4.85 -5.29 -11.62
CA SER A 154 4.53 -5.07 -10.20
C SER A 154 5.71 -4.48 -9.42
N LEU A 155 6.90 -5.07 -9.55
CA LEU A 155 8.12 -4.58 -8.91
C LEU A 155 8.49 -3.17 -9.37
N PHE A 156 8.34 -2.88 -10.67
CA PHE A 156 8.55 -1.54 -11.24
C PHE A 156 7.64 -0.50 -10.57
N HIS A 157 6.34 -0.78 -10.44
CA HIS A 157 5.41 0.16 -9.84
C HIS A 157 5.64 0.32 -8.33
N PHE A 158 5.96 -0.74 -7.57
CA PHE A 158 6.37 -0.59 -6.17
C PHE A 158 7.62 0.28 -6.02
N ARG A 159 8.62 0.09 -6.89
CA ARG A 159 9.82 0.93 -6.91
C ARG A 159 9.47 2.39 -7.17
N MET A 160 8.61 2.66 -8.15
CA MET A 160 8.17 4.03 -8.46
C MET A 160 7.47 4.68 -7.26
N ALA A 161 6.55 3.96 -6.59
CA ALA A 161 5.88 4.45 -5.38
C ALA A 161 6.87 4.84 -4.28
N SER A 162 7.85 3.96 -4.00
CA SER A 162 8.91 4.22 -3.02
C SER A 162 9.85 5.35 -3.44
N GLN A 163 10.10 5.56 -4.74
CA GLN A 163 10.94 6.67 -5.22
C GLN A 163 10.23 8.03 -5.15
N ILE A 164 8.94 8.06 -5.45
CA ILE A 164 8.12 9.29 -5.41
C ILE A 164 7.89 9.72 -3.95
N ALA A 165 7.65 8.78 -3.05
CA ALA A 165 7.46 9.04 -1.62
C ALA A 165 8.47 8.24 -0.76
N PRO A 166 9.74 8.70 -0.71
CA PRO A 166 10.83 7.95 -0.06
C PRO A 166 10.68 7.80 1.45
N ASP A 167 9.96 8.70 2.10
CA ASP A 167 9.73 8.67 3.55
C ASP A 167 8.54 7.76 3.93
N ASN A 168 7.81 7.21 2.96
CA ASN A 168 6.69 6.31 3.22
C ASN A 168 7.20 4.88 3.49
N VAL A 169 7.10 4.47 4.76
CA VAL A 169 7.52 3.15 5.24
C VAL A 169 6.83 2.02 4.47
N GLU A 170 5.51 2.10 4.28
CA GLU A 170 4.74 1.05 3.62
C GLU A 170 5.22 0.82 2.19
N TYR A 171 5.45 1.89 1.43
CA TYR A 171 5.90 1.77 0.04
C TYR A 171 7.31 1.19 -0.04
N ALA A 172 8.20 1.60 0.86
CA ALA A 172 9.56 1.08 0.92
C ALA A 172 9.58 -0.41 1.29
N THR A 173 8.81 -0.82 2.32
CA THR A 173 8.75 -2.22 2.75
C THR A 173 8.06 -3.10 1.71
N SER A 174 6.94 -2.68 1.12
CA SER A 174 6.26 -3.45 0.07
C SER A 174 7.15 -3.66 -1.16
N TYR A 175 7.95 -2.66 -1.55
CA TYR A 175 8.95 -2.83 -2.59
C TYR A 175 9.98 -3.90 -2.23
N ALA A 176 10.52 -3.87 -1.01
CA ALA A 176 11.52 -4.82 -0.55
C ALA A 176 10.96 -6.26 -0.36
N GLU A 177 9.72 -6.39 0.10
CA GLU A 177 9.02 -7.67 0.29
C GLU A 177 8.67 -8.37 -1.02
N THR A 178 8.40 -7.60 -2.07
CA THR A 178 8.01 -8.13 -3.38
C THR A 178 9.05 -9.10 -3.93
N PHE A 179 10.34 -8.88 -3.65
CA PHE A 179 11.42 -9.79 -4.08
C PHE A 179 11.24 -11.22 -3.57
N TYR A 180 10.64 -11.45 -2.40
CA TYR A 180 10.42 -12.81 -1.91
C TYR A 180 9.41 -13.58 -2.76
N GLY A 181 8.25 -12.97 -3.04
CA GLY A 181 7.19 -13.60 -3.82
C GLY A 181 7.60 -13.81 -5.27
N VAL A 182 8.18 -12.78 -5.88
CA VAL A 182 8.60 -12.81 -7.28
C VAL A 182 9.72 -13.82 -7.50
N ASN A 183 10.76 -13.80 -6.67
CA ASN A 183 11.91 -14.67 -6.89
C ASN A 183 11.61 -16.14 -6.60
N PHE A 184 10.68 -16.42 -5.68
CA PHE A 184 10.18 -17.79 -5.46
C PHE A 184 9.52 -18.37 -6.72
N LEU A 185 8.76 -17.56 -7.45
CA LEU A 185 8.01 -18.00 -8.63
C LEU A 185 8.83 -18.01 -9.92
N THR A 186 9.77 -17.06 -10.05
CA THR A 186 10.44 -16.80 -11.33
C THR A 186 11.94 -17.08 -11.31
N ARG A 187 12.58 -17.09 -10.13
CA ARG A 187 14.04 -17.09 -9.95
C ARG A 187 14.77 -16.04 -10.79
N ALA A 188 14.09 -14.92 -11.10
CA ALA A 188 14.53 -13.96 -12.09
C ALA A 188 15.35 -12.79 -11.54
N PHE A 189 15.41 -12.60 -10.22
CA PHE A 189 15.97 -11.38 -9.62
C PHE A 189 17.12 -11.69 -8.66
N ASP A 190 18.09 -10.78 -8.63
CA ASP A 190 19.23 -10.84 -7.73
C ASP A 190 18.81 -10.40 -6.31
N TRP A 191 19.15 -11.21 -5.31
CA TRP A 191 18.90 -10.89 -3.91
C TRP A 191 19.66 -9.63 -3.44
N ARG A 192 20.68 -9.18 -4.16
CA ARG A 192 21.36 -7.89 -3.92
C ARG A 192 20.42 -6.68 -4.06
N ASP A 193 19.46 -6.75 -4.99
CA ASP A 193 18.47 -5.69 -5.14
C ASP A 193 17.52 -5.65 -3.94
N ALA A 194 17.12 -6.83 -3.45
CA ALA A 194 16.32 -6.96 -2.24
C ALA A 194 17.07 -6.42 -1.00
N GLU A 195 18.36 -6.75 -0.87
CA GLU A 195 19.22 -6.25 0.20
C GLU A 195 19.29 -4.72 0.18
N THR A 196 19.47 -4.14 -1.01
CA THR A 196 19.51 -2.69 -1.20
C THR A 196 18.16 -2.04 -0.82
N ALA A 197 17.05 -2.66 -1.19
CA ALA A 197 15.72 -2.18 -0.84
C ALA A 197 15.48 -2.21 0.68
N TRP A 198 15.86 -3.30 1.37
CA TRP A 198 15.75 -3.39 2.82
C TRP A 198 16.65 -2.40 3.56
N LYS A 199 17.89 -2.20 3.09
CA LYS A 199 18.81 -1.19 3.67
C LYS A 199 18.24 0.23 3.60
N LYS A 200 17.49 0.56 2.54
CA LYS A 200 16.79 1.87 2.43
C LYS A 200 15.67 2.04 3.44
N CYS A 201 15.15 0.97 4.02
CA CYS A 201 14.10 1.05 5.05
C CYS A 201 14.67 1.43 6.42
N LEU A 202 15.93 1.10 6.72
CA LEU A 202 16.58 1.36 8.02
C LEU A 202 16.46 2.81 8.52
N PRO A 203 16.71 3.87 7.72
CA PRO A 203 16.61 5.24 8.21
C PRO A 203 15.17 5.74 8.42
N LEU A 204 14.14 5.02 7.95
CA LEU A 204 12.76 5.53 7.94
C LEU A 204 12.11 5.59 9.32
N ARG A 205 12.52 4.70 10.24
CA ARG A 205 11.96 4.64 11.59
C ARG A 205 12.98 4.04 12.55
N SER A 206 13.14 4.64 13.73
CA SER A 206 14.17 4.24 14.71
C SER A 206 13.64 3.39 15.86
N ASP A 207 12.36 3.02 15.87
CA ASP A 207 11.84 2.15 16.92
C ASP A 207 12.44 0.75 16.82
N ARG A 208 12.69 0.15 17.98
CA ARG A 208 13.36 -1.15 18.09
C ARG A 208 12.65 -2.26 17.33
N ALA A 209 11.32 -2.31 17.40
CA ALA A 209 10.54 -3.38 16.76
C ALA A 209 10.69 -3.33 15.24
N PHE A 210 10.69 -2.13 14.66
CA PHE A 210 10.97 -1.94 13.24
C PHE A 210 12.40 -2.31 12.87
N GLN A 211 13.40 -1.80 13.61
CA GLN A 211 14.80 -2.09 13.32
C GLN A 211 15.09 -3.59 13.36
N ASP A 212 14.57 -4.30 14.36
CA ASP A 212 14.67 -5.76 14.45
C ASP A 212 13.99 -6.45 13.24
N SER A 213 12.83 -5.97 12.81
CA SER A 213 12.12 -6.50 11.63
C SER A 213 12.95 -6.35 10.35
N ILE A 214 13.53 -5.16 10.11
CA ILE A 214 14.39 -4.94 8.94
C ILE A 214 15.66 -5.80 9.00
N HIS A 215 16.29 -5.91 10.17
CA HIS A 215 17.46 -6.77 10.35
C HIS A 215 17.18 -8.26 10.14
N LEU A 216 15.99 -8.74 10.53
CA LEU A 216 15.56 -10.10 10.21
C LEU A 216 15.43 -10.34 8.69
N HIS A 217 14.90 -9.36 7.97
CA HIS A 217 14.84 -9.44 6.51
C HIS A 217 16.23 -9.42 5.87
N LEU A 218 17.13 -8.55 6.34
CA LEU A 218 18.51 -8.49 5.86
C LEU A 218 19.27 -9.79 6.15
N LEU A 219 19.12 -10.36 7.35
CA LEU A 219 19.64 -11.68 7.71
C LEU A 219 19.14 -12.74 6.71
N ARG A 220 17.82 -12.79 6.47
CA ARG A 220 17.21 -13.75 5.54
C ARG A 220 17.73 -13.57 4.11
N VAL A 221 17.91 -12.34 3.66
CA VAL A 221 18.45 -12.04 2.32
C VAL A 221 19.92 -12.44 2.20
N SER A 222 20.75 -12.17 3.22
CA SER A 222 22.13 -12.67 3.27
C SER A 222 22.18 -14.20 3.28
N ALA A 223 21.22 -14.85 3.95
CA ALA A 223 21.08 -16.30 3.93
C ALA A 223 20.77 -16.85 2.52
N TYR A 224 19.87 -16.20 1.77
CA TYR A 224 19.61 -16.57 0.37
C TYR A 224 20.79 -16.35 -0.57
N GLN A 225 21.69 -15.43 -0.22
CA GLN A 225 22.95 -15.20 -0.95
C GLN A 225 24.09 -16.13 -0.49
N ASN A 226 23.85 -17.04 0.47
CA ASN A 226 24.86 -17.90 1.10
C ASN A 226 26.02 -17.11 1.73
N LYS A 227 25.69 -16.05 2.47
CA LYS A 227 26.66 -15.17 3.14
C LYS A 227 26.54 -15.28 4.68
N PRO A 228 27.15 -16.28 5.31
CA PRO A 228 26.98 -16.55 6.74
C PRO A 228 27.48 -15.42 7.65
N ALA A 229 28.62 -14.80 7.32
CA ALA A 229 29.18 -13.71 8.12
C ALA A 229 28.26 -12.48 8.18
N GLU A 230 27.75 -12.03 7.02
CA GLU A 230 26.80 -10.92 6.96
C GLU A 230 25.49 -11.25 7.69
N ALA A 231 24.98 -12.49 7.55
CA ALA A 231 23.79 -12.92 8.26
C ALA A 231 23.98 -12.90 9.79
N LEU A 232 25.15 -13.32 10.26
CA LEU A 232 25.51 -13.28 11.68
C LEU A 232 25.63 -11.83 12.20
N GLU A 233 26.16 -10.90 11.40
CA GLU A 233 26.19 -9.48 11.76
C GLU A 233 24.77 -8.95 12.03
N TYR A 234 23.82 -9.18 11.12
CA TYR A 234 22.43 -8.77 11.31
C TYR A 234 21.73 -9.51 12.43
N TYR A 235 22.08 -10.77 12.69
CA TYR A 235 21.58 -11.49 13.85
C TYR A 235 22.00 -10.80 15.16
N ASN A 236 23.27 -10.39 15.25
CA ASN A 236 23.83 -9.78 16.44
C ASN A 236 23.26 -8.39 16.75
N THR A 237 22.72 -7.67 15.75
CA THR A 237 22.04 -6.38 15.98
C THR A 237 20.65 -6.53 16.59
N LEU A 238 20.03 -7.73 16.51
CA LEU A 238 18.69 -7.96 17.04
C LEU A 238 18.68 -7.77 18.56
N GLN A 239 17.71 -7.00 19.03
CA GLN A 239 17.55 -6.72 20.46
C GLN A 239 16.35 -7.45 21.06
N GLY A 240 15.23 -7.55 20.34
CA GLY A 240 13.98 -8.17 20.79
C GLY A 240 14.10 -9.68 21.03
N GLY A 241 13.44 -10.19 22.07
CA GLY A 241 13.47 -11.62 22.40
C GLY A 241 12.87 -12.50 21.29
N ASP A 242 11.69 -12.13 20.79
CA ASP A 242 11.05 -12.83 19.68
C ASP A 242 11.87 -12.72 18.40
N SER A 243 12.39 -11.53 18.09
CA SER A 243 13.24 -11.30 16.93
C SER A 243 14.51 -12.15 16.98
N ARG A 244 15.21 -12.19 18.11
CA ARG A 244 16.39 -13.07 18.31
C ARG A 244 16.03 -14.54 18.14
N ARG A 245 14.89 -14.99 18.66
CA ARG A 245 14.44 -16.37 18.50
C ARG A 245 14.22 -16.70 17.02
N MET A 246 13.57 -15.81 16.27
CA MET A 246 13.36 -15.98 14.82
C MET A 246 14.71 -15.97 14.06
N GLY A 247 15.58 -15.02 14.38
CA GLY A 247 16.92 -14.91 13.78
C GLY A 247 17.76 -16.17 14.01
N TRP A 248 17.72 -16.73 15.23
CA TRP A 248 18.41 -17.99 15.56
C TRP A 248 17.88 -19.16 14.74
N GLN A 249 16.55 -19.27 14.58
CA GLN A 249 15.94 -20.31 13.74
C GLN A 249 16.37 -20.18 12.27
N LEU A 250 16.48 -18.95 11.75
CA LEU A 250 16.98 -18.70 10.40
C LEU A 250 18.46 -19.10 10.27
N MET A 251 19.31 -18.66 11.20
CA MET A 251 20.74 -19.01 11.20
C MET A 251 20.94 -20.53 11.23
N ARG A 252 20.28 -21.26 12.13
CA ARG A 252 20.40 -22.73 12.17
C ARG A 252 19.89 -23.44 10.93
N ARG A 253 18.86 -22.90 10.28
CA ARG A 253 18.28 -23.50 9.08
C ARG A 253 19.20 -23.39 7.87
N PHE A 254 19.83 -22.24 7.68
CA PHE A 254 20.67 -21.98 6.50
C PHE A 254 22.16 -22.28 6.75
N PHE A 255 22.61 -22.15 8.00
CA PHE A 255 24.02 -22.26 8.40
C PHE A 255 24.16 -23.11 9.67
N PRO A 256 23.90 -24.43 9.61
CA PRO A 256 23.94 -25.30 10.80
C PRO A 256 25.33 -25.39 11.43
N GLU A 257 26.40 -25.35 10.62
CA GLU A 257 27.79 -25.47 11.06
C GLU A 257 28.41 -24.12 11.47
N ASP A 258 28.03 -23.04 10.79
CA ASP A 258 28.54 -21.68 11.05
C ASP A 258 27.65 -20.89 12.03
N SER A 259 26.66 -21.53 12.66
CA SER A 259 25.69 -20.80 13.45
C SER A 259 26.38 -20.01 14.57
N GLY A 260 27.40 -20.54 15.24
CA GLY A 260 28.17 -19.80 16.27
C GLY A 260 27.31 -19.19 17.40
N VAL A 261 26.01 -19.49 17.39
CA VAL A 261 25.00 -18.96 18.30
C VAL A 261 24.81 -20.01 19.37
N ASP A 262 25.63 -19.94 20.41
CA ASP A 262 25.38 -20.71 21.63
C ASP A 262 23.98 -20.36 22.16
N ALA A 263 23.25 -21.44 22.50
CA ALA A 263 21.83 -21.43 22.83
C ALA A 263 21.47 -20.59 24.07
#